data_AF-A0A370AK34-F1
#
_entry.id   AF-A0A370AK34-F1
#
_cell.length_a   1.000
_cell.length_b   1.000
_cell.length_c   1.000
_cell.angle_alpha   90.00
_cell.angle_beta   90.00
_cell.angle_gamma   90.00
#
_symmetry.space_group_name_H-M   'P 1'
#
loop_
_entity.id
_entity.type
_entity.pdbx_description
1 polymer ?
#
loop_
_entity_poly.entity_id
_entity_poly.type
_entity_poly.pdbx_seq_one_letter_code
_entity_poly.pdbx_strand_id
1 'polypeptide(L)' 'MKFEKKIKRLEEITEIIKTAAVDFDEQLKLYKEGSGLAQEIEKELDSAEQMIEEIKVDDQKEK' A
#
# COMPACT_ATOMS: atom_id res chain seq x y z
N MET A 1 -2.54 5.29 9.36
CA MET A 1 -2.17 6.37 8.40
C MET A 1 -3.19 6.36 7.27
N LYS A 2 -3.51 7.49 6.62
CA LYS A 2 -4.46 7.49 5.47
C LYS A 2 -3.84 6.79 4.25
N PHE A 3 -4.66 6.15 3.41
CA PHE A 3 -4.22 5.41 2.22
C PHE A 3 -3.26 6.22 1.33
N GLU A 4 -3.64 7.45 0.96
CA GLU A 4 -2.84 8.31 0.07
C GLU A 4 -1.49 8.68 0.70
N LYS A 5 -1.46 8.80 2.04
CA LYS A 5 -0.21 9.02 2.76
C LYS A 5 0.69 7.79 2.71
N LYS A 6 0.15 6.57 2.79
CA LYS A 6 0.92 5.32 2.69
C LYS A 6 1.57 5.20 1.32
N ILE A 7 0.80 5.46 0.26
CA ILE A 7 1.30 5.48 -1.13
C ILE A 7 2.43 6.49 -1.28
N LYS A 8 2.20 7.74 -0.86
CA LYS A 8 3.23 8.78 -0.94
C LYS A 8 4.50 8.41 -0.19
N ARG A 9 4.38 7.82 1.00
CA ARG A 9 5.54 7.37 1.79
C ARG A 9 6.29 6.23 1.09
N LEU A 10 5.57 5.29 0.48
CA LEU A 10 6.17 4.20 -0.28
C LEU A 10 6.95 4.72 -1.51
N GLU A 11 6.43 5.74 -2.19
CA GLU A 11 7.12 6.43 -3.29
C GLU A 11 8.40 7.11 -2.80
N GLU A 12 8.34 7.86 -1.69
CA GLU A 12 9.51 8.50 -1.08
C GLU A 12 10.60 7.48 -0.71
N ILE A 13 10.23 6.38 -0.07
CA ILE A 13 11.15 5.27 0.29
C ILE A 13 11.83 4.72 -0.97
N THR A 14 11.04 4.49 -2.01
CA THR A 14 11.54 3.94 -3.28
C THR A 14 12.57 4.86 -3.92
N GLU A 15 12.34 6.17 -3.92
CA GLU A 15 13.30 7.14 -4.47
C GLU A 15 14.57 7.25 -3.63
N ILE A 16 14.47 7.21 -2.30
CA ILE A 16 15.65 7.23 -1.41
C ILE A 16 16.53 6.00 -1.63
N ILE A 17 15.93 4.81 -1.77
CA ILE A 17 16.67 3.57 -2.00
C ILE A 17 17.32 3.58 -3.40
N LYS A 18 16.59 3.98 -4.44
CA LYS A 18 17.11 4.05 -5.83
C LYS A 18 18.31 4.98 -5.96
N THR A 19 18.30 6.10 -5.26
CA THR A 19 19.37 7.09 -5.31
C THR A 19 20.57 6.72 -4.44
N ALA A 20 20.48 5.64 -3.65
CA ALA A 20 21.47 5.25 -2.65
C ALA A 20 21.88 6.44 -1.75
N ALA A 21 20.94 7.33 -1.47
CA ALA A 21 21.20 8.60 -0.77
C ALA A 21 21.49 8.42 0.73
N VAL A 22 21.34 7.21 1.26
CA VAL A 22 21.57 6.86 2.66
C VAL A 22 22.45 5.62 2.77
N ASP A 23 23.06 5.43 3.94
CA ASP A 23 23.90 4.27 4.23
C ASP A 23 23.13 2.95 4.22
N PHE A 24 23.88 1.84 4.22
CA PHE A 24 23.31 0.50 4.10
C PHE A 24 22.35 0.14 5.24
N ASP A 25 22.65 0.54 6.47
CA ASP A 25 21.80 0.27 7.63
C ASP A 25 20.46 1.00 7.49
N GLU A 26 20.49 2.24 6.99
CA GLU A 26 19.29 3.03 6.73
C GLU A 26 18.50 2.49 5.52
N GLN A 27 19.18 2.02 4.47
CA GLN A 27 18.54 1.34 3.35
C GLN A 27 17.76 0.09 3.82
N LEU A 28 18.33 -0.69 4.74
CA LEU A 28 17.65 -1.86 5.32
C LEU A 28 16.39 -1.49 6.12
N LYS A 29 16.45 -0.40 6.90
CA LYS A 29 15.27 0.10 7.64
C LYS A 29 14.18 0.58 6.68
N LEU A 30 14.55 1.35 5.66
CA LEU A 30 13.64 1.85 4.63
C LEU A 30 12.99 0.71 3.85
N TYR A 31 13.75 -0.34 3.51
CA TYR A 31 13.20 -1.53 2.88
C TYR A 31 12.15 -2.21 3.77
N LYS A 32 12.44 -2.38 5.06
CA LYS A 32 11.50 -2.97 6.02
C LYS A 32 10.24 -2.13 6.16
N GLU A 33 10.37 -0.81 6.24
CA GLU A 33 9.24 0.12 6.27
C GLU A 33 8.40 0.00 4.99
N GLY A 34 9.05 0.07 3.82
CA GLY A 34 8.38 -0.01 2.51
C GLY A 34 7.66 -1.34 2.30
N SER A 35 8.27 -2.45 2.71
CA SER A 35 7.63 -3.78 2.65
C SER A 35 6.38 -3.85 3.52
N GLY A 36 6.43 -3.29 4.74
CA GLY A 36 5.26 -3.21 5.61
C GLY A 36 4.14 -2.34 5.02
N LEU A 37 4.49 -1.17 4.47
CA LEU A 37 3.54 -0.27 3.82
C LEU A 37 2.86 -0.94 2.62
N ALA A 38 3.62 -1.64 1.78
CA ALA A 38 3.08 -2.37 0.63
C ALA A 38 2.05 -3.41 1.07
N GLN A 39 2.35 -4.20 2.10
CA GLN A 39 1.41 -5.19 2.65
C GLN A 39 0.14 -4.55 3.22
N GLU A 40 0.25 -3.38 3.85
CA GLU A 40 -0.94 -2.67 4.36
C GLU A 40 -1.81 -2.11 3.22
N ILE A 41 -1.18 -1.57 2.18
CA ILE A 41 -1.87 -1.05 1.00
C ILE A 41 -2.63 -2.18 0.29
N GLU A 42 -1.97 -3.33 0.08
CA GLU A 42 -2.57 -4.51 -0.54
C GLU A 42 -3.83 -4.96 0.22
N LYS A 43 -3.75 -5.09 1.55
CA LYS A 43 -4.91 -5.45 2.38
C LYS A 43 -6.06 -4.45 2.30
N GLU A 44 -5.76 -3.16 2.25
CA GLU A 44 -6.80 -2.14 2.11
C GLU A 44 -7.48 -2.21 0.73
N LEU A 45 -6.72 -2.50 -0.33
CA LEU A 45 -7.26 -2.69 -1.68
C LEU A 45 -8.12 -3.95 -1.76
N ASP A 46 -7.66 -5.07 -1.21
CA ASP A 46 -8.42 -6.33 -1.16
C ASP A 46 -9.76 -6.13 -0.45
N SER A 47 -9.75 -5.43 0.69
CA SER A 47 -10.97 -5.14 1.43
C SER A 47 -11.92 -4.23 0.64
N ALA A 48 -11.40 -3.25 -0.09
CA ALA A 48 -12.22 -2.37 -0.93
C ALA A 48 -12.81 -3.14 -2.12
N GLU A 49 -12.05 -4.05 -2.73
CA GLU A 49 -12.50 -4.91 -3.81
C GLU A 49 -13.64 -5.83 -3.35
N GLN A 50 -13.49 -6.49 -2.19
CA GLN A 50 -14.53 -7.34 -1.60
C GLN A 50 -15.84 -6.56 -1.36
N MET A 51 -15.76 -5.34 -0.81
CA MET A 51 -16.96 -4.50 -0.62
C MET A 51 -17.64 -4.17 -1.95
N ILE A 52 -16.87 -3.88 -3.00
CA ILE A 52 -17.40 -3.59 -4.33
C ILE A 52 -18.10 -4.83 -4.92
N GLU A 53 -17.52 -6.02 -4.72
CA GLU A 53 -18.13 -7.28 -5.17
C GLU A 53 -19.44 -7.58 -4.44
N GLU A 54 -19.49 -7.38 -3.12
CA GLU A 54 -20.71 -7.57 -2.32
C GLU A 54 -21.85 -6.65 -2.80
N ILE A 55 -21.55 -5.36 -3.02
CA ILE A 55 -22.53 -4.38 -3.52
C ILE A 55 -23.06 -4.82 -4.91
N LYS A 56 -22.16 -5.23 -5.81
CA LYS A 56 -22.56 -5.70 -7.15
C LYS A 56 -23.46 -6.93 -7.09
N VAL A 57 -23.19 -7.86 -6.18
CA VAL A 57 -23.99 -9.08 -6.01
C VAL A 57 -25.39 -8.75 -5.50
N ASP A 58 -25.52 -7.83 -4.54
CA ASP A 58 -26.82 -7.45 -4.01
C ASP A 58 -27.67 -6.65 -5.01
N ASP A 59 -27.05 -5.76 -5.81
CA ASP A 59 -27.70 -5.07 -6.93
C ASP A 59 -28.30 -6.03 -7.99
N GLN A 60 -27.76 -7.25 -8.11
CA GLN A 60 -28.27 -8.28 -9.04
C GLN A 60 -29.40 -9.13 -8.45
N LYS A 61 -29.52 -9.22 -7.12
CA LYS A 61 -30.58 -9.99 -6.46
C LYS A 61 -31.91 -9.24 -6.36
N GLU A 62 -31.89 -7.91 -6.43
CA GLU A 62 -33.09 -7.06 -6.37
C GLU A 62 -33.75 -6.83 -7.75
N LYS A 63 -33.22 -7.42 -8.83
CA LYS A 63 -33.81 -7.44 -10.17
C LYS A 63 -34.45 -8.78 -10.51
#